data_AF-A0A831WN57-F1
#
_entry.id   AF-A0A831WN57-F1
#
_cell.length_a   1.000
_cell.length_b   1.000
_cell.length_c   1.000
_cell.angle_alpha   90.00
_cell.angle_beta   90.00
_cell.angle_gamma   90.00
#
_symmetry.space_group_name_H-M   'P 1'
#
loop_
_entity.id
_entity.type
_entity.pdbx_description
1 polymer ?
#
loop_
_entity_poly.entity_id
_entity_poly.type
_entity_poly.pdbx_seq_one_letter_code
_entity_poly.pdbx_strand_id
1 'polypeptide(L)'
;MSKILNFLWRNKIGYISSSSLPIIQHLTQGNNEVSLKDICNFLSKFYIAKTPSYVDFKHPLIQIGFTSYFIESSARSIGAYVLTNNKEFLRYSNIAIHPKDFFQFIKKYKSNTNIPFTNLQDLNLQYYPQIEILFDDIITQSNFICGKYVHAFEKTFANYLGIRHCIAVNSGTSALMVSLLSIGLKPGDEVILPVNTFIATAEAISLLGGKPVFVDIDERTYNINPNKIEEKITSHTRAIIPVHLYGQCADMDPILEIAKKYKLWVIEDACQAHGAEYKSKKAGTIGHIGCFSFYPSKNLGAWGGGGAIVTNNYKLAEKMYKIRNHGSTKKYQ
;
A
#
# COMPACT_ATOMS: atom_id res chain seq x y z
N MET A 1 -33.01 -22.78 -9.27
CA MET A 1 -32.42 -21.55 -9.83
C MET A 1 -32.82 -20.29 -9.04
N SER A 2 -34.10 -20.10 -8.70
CA SER A 2 -34.60 -18.89 -8.02
C SER A 2 -33.94 -18.53 -6.68
N LYS A 3 -33.69 -19.51 -5.79
CA LYS A 3 -33.07 -19.23 -4.47
C LYS A 3 -31.61 -18.75 -4.55
N ILE A 4 -30.84 -19.25 -5.50
CA ILE A 4 -29.42 -18.86 -5.69
C ILE A 4 -29.34 -17.46 -6.29
N LEU A 5 -30.12 -17.18 -7.33
CA LEU A 5 -30.19 -15.85 -7.95
C LEU A 5 -30.62 -14.78 -6.94
N ASN A 6 -31.64 -15.07 -6.13
CA ASN A 6 -32.08 -14.16 -5.07
C ASN A 6 -31.00 -13.92 -4.00
N PHE A 7 -30.20 -14.94 -3.66
CA PHE A 7 -29.09 -14.80 -2.73
C PHE A 7 -27.96 -13.92 -3.31
N LEU A 8 -27.54 -14.17 -4.55
CA LEU A 8 -26.50 -13.38 -5.21
C LEU A 8 -26.94 -11.92 -5.41
N TRP A 9 -28.19 -11.68 -5.80
CA TRP A 9 -28.74 -10.33 -5.98
C TRP A 9 -28.82 -9.52 -4.70
N ARG A 10 -29.29 -10.12 -3.59
CA ARG A 10 -29.41 -9.39 -2.31
C ARG A 10 -28.06 -8.96 -1.75
N ASN A 11 -26.99 -9.69 -2.07
CA ASN A 11 -25.68 -9.48 -1.45
C ASN A 11 -24.62 -8.86 -2.38
N LYS A 12 -24.96 -8.57 -3.66
CA LYS A 12 -24.04 -7.99 -4.66
C LYS A 12 -22.70 -8.76 -4.82
N ILE A 13 -22.73 -10.10 -4.75
CA ILE A 13 -21.52 -10.95 -4.78
C ILE A 13 -21.27 -11.53 -6.18
N GLY A 14 -21.65 -10.82 -7.24
CA GLY A 14 -21.58 -11.34 -8.61
C GLY A 14 -20.51 -10.64 -9.45
N TYR A 15 -19.72 -11.45 -10.17
CA TYR A 15 -18.81 -10.97 -11.20
C TYR A 15 -19.33 -11.32 -12.59
N ILE A 16 -19.18 -10.40 -13.55
CA ILE A 16 -19.42 -10.64 -14.97
C ILE A 16 -18.08 -10.56 -15.69
N SER A 17 -17.72 -11.58 -16.48
CA SER A 17 -16.51 -11.51 -17.30
C SER A 17 -16.66 -10.42 -18.36
N SER A 18 -15.62 -9.60 -18.54
CA SER A 18 -15.63 -8.57 -19.59
C SER A 18 -15.89 -9.14 -20.99
N SER A 19 -15.46 -10.39 -21.25
CA SER A 19 -15.72 -11.11 -22.50
C SER A 19 -17.20 -11.42 -22.75
N SER A 20 -18.05 -11.37 -21.72
CA SER A 20 -19.50 -11.59 -21.83
C SER A 20 -20.28 -10.34 -22.20
N LEU A 21 -19.67 -9.14 -22.11
CA LEU A 21 -20.35 -7.87 -22.38
C LEU A 21 -20.82 -7.74 -23.84
N PRO A 22 -20.03 -8.11 -24.87
CA PRO A 22 -20.50 -8.05 -26.25
C PRO A 22 -21.66 -9.01 -26.51
N ILE A 23 -21.67 -10.16 -25.85
CA ILE A 23 -22.78 -11.14 -25.95
C ILE A 23 -24.05 -10.55 -25.36
N ILE A 24 -23.96 -9.95 -24.16
CA ILE A 24 -25.09 -9.27 -23.51
C ILE A 24 -25.63 -8.16 -24.41
N GLN A 25 -24.74 -7.32 -24.96
CA GLN A 25 -25.11 -6.27 -25.90
C GLN A 25 -25.81 -6.82 -27.15
N HIS A 26 -25.25 -7.86 -27.78
CA HIS A 26 -25.84 -8.48 -28.96
C HIS A 26 -27.23 -9.08 -28.70
N LEU A 27 -27.39 -9.81 -27.58
CA LEU A 27 -28.68 -10.37 -27.17
C LEU A 27 -29.75 -9.30 -26.92
N THR A 28 -29.35 -8.10 -26.51
CA THR A 28 -30.26 -6.97 -26.27
C THR A 28 -30.52 -6.10 -27.49
N GLN A 29 -29.63 -6.08 -28.49
CA GLN A 29 -29.78 -5.27 -29.71
C GLN A 29 -30.97 -5.68 -30.58
N GLY A 30 -31.51 -6.90 -30.41
CA GLY A 30 -32.72 -7.36 -31.09
C GLY A 30 -34.02 -7.15 -30.31
N ASN A 31 -33.98 -6.51 -29.14
CA ASN A 31 -35.11 -6.43 -28.23
C ASN A 31 -35.45 -4.96 -27.91
N ASN A 32 -36.50 -4.43 -28.53
CA ASN A 32 -36.91 -3.01 -28.40
C ASN A 32 -37.33 -2.59 -26.97
N GLU A 33 -37.46 -3.54 -26.04
CA GLU A 33 -37.86 -3.29 -24.65
C GLU A 33 -36.68 -2.96 -23.72
N VAL A 34 -35.43 -3.23 -24.11
CA VAL A 34 -34.26 -3.08 -23.23
C VAL A 34 -33.29 -2.05 -23.79
N SER A 35 -33.16 -0.90 -23.12
CA SER A 35 -32.24 0.14 -23.57
C SER A 35 -30.79 -0.12 -23.10
N LEU A 36 -29.81 0.51 -23.77
CA LEU A 36 -28.41 0.50 -23.32
C LEU A 36 -28.27 1.00 -21.87
N LYS A 37 -29.12 1.96 -21.47
CA LYS A 37 -29.15 2.49 -20.10
C LYS A 37 -29.61 1.42 -19.09
N ASP A 38 -30.57 0.58 -19.46
CA ASP A 38 -31.03 -0.53 -18.62
C ASP A 38 -29.94 -1.60 -18.45
N ILE A 39 -29.19 -1.88 -19.52
CA ILE A 39 -28.02 -2.77 -19.48
C ILE A 39 -26.95 -2.19 -18.56
N CYS A 40 -26.58 -0.91 -18.71
CA CYS A 40 -25.60 -0.26 -17.83
C CYS A 40 -26.07 -0.25 -16.37
N ASN A 41 -27.35 0.02 -16.11
CA ASN A 41 -27.95 -0.03 -14.77
C ASN A 41 -27.98 -1.45 -14.19
N PHE A 42 -28.14 -2.47 -15.03
CA PHE A 42 -28.05 -3.86 -14.62
C PHE A 42 -26.62 -4.25 -14.29
N LEU A 43 -25.68 -3.95 -15.20
CA LEU A 43 -24.26 -4.28 -15.06
C LEU A 43 -23.59 -3.53 -13.90
N SER A 44 -24.03 -2.31 -13.57
CA SER A 44 -23.50 -1.56 -12.42
C SER A 44 -23.77 -2.22 -11.07
N LYS A 45 -24.62 -3.26 -11.03
CA LYS A 45 -24.88 -4.08 -9.83
C LYS A 45 -23.88 -5.22 -9.66
N PHE A 46 -22.98 -5.42 -10.62
CA PHE A 46 -21.98 -6.49 -10.64
C PHE A 46 -20.58 -5.89 -10.76
N TYR A 47 -19.59 -6.62 -10.25
CA TYR A 47 -18.19 -6.32 -10.54
C TYR A 47 -17.82 -6.90 -11.90
N ILE A 48 -17.08 -6.16 -12.72
CA ILE A 48 -16.59 -6.67 -14.01
C ILE A 48 -15.22 -7.31 -13.77
N ALA A 49 -15.09 -8.60 -14.06
CA ALA A 49 -13.83 -9.33 -13.98
C ALA A 49 -13.06 -9.21 -15.30
N LYS A 50 -11.79 -8.80 -15.22
CA LYS A 50 -10.92 -8.66 -16.40
C LYS A 50 -10.62 -10.02 -17.02
N THR A 51 -10.78 -10.10 -18.33
CA THR A 51 -10.26 -11.22 -19.14
C THR A 51 -8.75 -11.03 -19.33
N PRO A 52 -7.90 -12.07 -19.18
CA PRO A 52 -6.47 -11.94 -19.37
C PRO A 52 -6.11 -11.35 -20.74
N SER A 53 -5.04 -10.55 -20.78
CA SER A 53 -4.49 -9.97 -22.01
C SER A 53 -3.74 -10.97 -22.89
N TYR A 54 -3.61 -12.22 -22.45
CA TYR A 54 -2.96 -13.29 -23.18
C TYR A 54 -3.82 -14.55 -23.18
N VAL A 55 -3.57 -15.42 -24.16
CA VAL A 55 -4.26 -16.71 -24.29
C VAL A 55 -3.24 -17.83 -24.16
N ASP A 56 -3.43 -18.70 -23.18
CA ASP A 56 -2.73 -19.97 -23.12
C ASP A 56 -3.45 -21.01 -24.00
N PHE A 57 -2.94 -21.18 -25.23
CA PHE A 57 -3.49 -22.13 -26.19
C PHE A 57 -3.38 -23.61 -25.74
N LYS A 58 -2.60 -23.91 -24.69
CA LYS A 58 -2.48 -25.26 -24.12
C LYS A 58 -3.51 -25.54 -23.03
N HIS A 59 -4.28 -24.53 -22.61
CA HIS A 59 -5.23 -24.67 -21.53
C HIS A 59 -6.37 -25.65 -21.90
N PRO A 60 -6.75 -26.62 -21.05
CA PRO A 60 -7.75 -27.64 -21.39
C PRO A 60 -9.10 -27.08 -21.87
N LEU A 61 -9.56 -25.97 -21.29
CA LEU A 61 -10.80 -25.29 -21.71
C LEU A 61 -10.79 -24.77 -23.15
N ILE A 62 -9.62 -24.61 -23.79
CA ILE A 62 -9.55 -24.23 -25.21
C ILE A 62 -10.25 -25.27 -26.08
N GLN A 63 -10.23 -26.56 -25.67
CA GLN A 63 -10.91 -27.65 -26.38
C GLN A 63 -12.42 -27.47 -26.46
N ILE A 64 -13.01 -26.73 -25.52
CA ILE A 64 -14.45 -26.48 -25.45
C ILE A 64 -14.80 -25.01 -25.76
N GLY A 65 -13.85 -24.26 -26.33
CA GLY A 65 -14.02 -22.90 -26.83
C GLY A 65 -13.35 -21.80 -26.00
N PHE A 66 -12.91 -20.74 -26.69
CA PHE A 66 -12.25 -19.58 -26.08
C PHE A 66 -13.12 -18.88 -25.02
N THR A 67 -14.44 -18.85 -25.18
CA THR A 67 -15.35 -18.26 -24.18
C THR A 67 -15.23 -18.94 -22.84
N SER A 68 -15.13 -20.28 -22.80
CA SER A 68 -14.96 -21.04 -21.56
C SER A 68 -13.62 -20.70 -20.89
N TYR A 69 -12.54 -20.68 -21.68
CA TYR A 69 -11.22 -20.26 -21.20
C TYR A 69 -11.23 -18.85 -20.62
N PHE A 70 -11.87 -17.89 -21.29
CA PHE A 70 -11.94 -16.50 -20.84
C PHE A 70 -12.77 -16.33 -19.57
N ILE A 71 -13.88 -17.05 -19.42
CA ILE A 71 -14.69 -17.06 -18.20
C ILE A 71 -13.86 -17.59 -17.03
N GLU A 72 -13.19 -18.74 -17.18
CA GLU A 72 -12.36 -19.29 -16.11
C GLU A 72 -11.20 -18.36 -15.76
N SER A 73 -10.50 -17.86 -16.77
CA SER A 73 -9.34 -17.02 -16.54
C SER A 73 -9.72 -15.67 -15.90
N SER A 74 -10.90 -15.14 -16.24
CA SER A 74 -11.47 -13.98 -15.56
C SER A 74 -11.82 -14.28 -14.10
N ALA A 75 -12.34 -15.47 -13.78
CA ALA A 75 -12.63 -15.85 -12.41
C ALA A 75 -11.34 -16.04 -11.59
N ARG A 76 -10.31 -16.66 -12.17
CA ARG A 76 -9.01 -16.86 -11.52
C ARG A 76 -8.31 -15.55 -11.17
N SER A 77 -8.38 -14.54 -12.04
CA SER A 77 -7.69 -13.25 -11.82
C SER A 77 -8.17 -12.52 -10.55
N ILE A 78 -9.38 -12.81 -10.10
CA ILE A 78 -10.01 -12.23 -8.91
C ILE A 78 -10.22 -13.24 -7.77
N GLY A 79 -9.67 -14.46 -7.89
CA GLY A 79 -9.86 -15.52 -6.88
C GLY A 79 -11.31 -16.03 -6.75
N ALA A 80 -12.13 -15.87 -7.79
CA ALA A 80 -13.53 -16.31 -7.81
C ALA A 80 -13.69 -17.76 -8.31
N TYR A 81 -14.83 -18.35 -7.96
CA TYR A 81 -15.29 -19.64 -8.50
C TYR A 81 -16.33 -19.41 -9.60
N VAL A 82 -16.41 -20.33 -10.56
CA VAL A 82 -17.39 -20.26 -11.67
C VAL A 82 -18.59 -21.15 -11.36
N LEU A 83 -19.76 -20.56 -11.16
CA LEU A 83 -21.00 -21.33 -11.02
C LEU A 83 -21.58 -21.64 -12.40
N THR A 84 -21.60 -22.92 -12.81
CA THR A 84 -22.04 -23.31 -14.17
C THR A 84 -22.70 -24.69 -14.22
N ASN A 85 -23.69 -24.86 -15.09
CA ASN A 85 -24.29 -26.15 -15.41
C ASN A 85 -23.64 -26.84 -16.63
N ASN A 86 -22.63 -26.22 -17.25
CA ASN A 86 -21.90 -26.80 -18.38
C ASN A 86 -21.03 -27.96 -17.88
N LYS A 87 -21.38 -29.18 -18.28
CA LYS A 87 -20.70 -30.43 -17.87
C LYS A 87 -19.27 -30.51 -18.35
N GLU A 88 -18.98 -30.03 -19.55
CA GLU A 88 -17.61 -30.04 -20.07
C GLU A 88 -16.74 -29.02 -19.33
N PHE A 89 -17.28 -27.82 -19.05
CA PHE A 89 -16.58 -26.82 -18.24
C PHE A 89 -16.23 -27.38 -16.85
N LEU A 90 -17.18 -28.04 -16.19
CA LEU A 90 -16.98 -28.69 -14.88
C LEU A 90 -15.92 -29.81 -14.94
N ARG A 91 -15.76 -30.48 -16.08
CA ARG A 91 -14.75 -31.53 -16.27
C ARG A 91 -13.33 -30.94 -16.39
N TYR A 92 -13.20 -29.78 -17.02
CA TYR A 92 -11.91 -29.19 -17.37
C TYR A 92 -11.46 -28.07 -16.43
N SER A 93 -12.33 -27.55 -15.55
CA SER A 93 -12.02 -26.49 -14.60
C SER A 93 -12.19 -26.96 -13.15
N ASN A 94 -11.12 -26.82 -12.35
CA ASN A 94 -11.17 -27.14 -10.92
C ASN A 94 -11.75 -26.03 -10.04
N ILE A 95 -12.08 -24.87 -10.61
CA ILE A 95 -12.76 -23.76 -9.90
C ILE A 95 -14.24 -23.65 -10.27
N ALA A 96 -14.75 -24.58 -11.09
CA ALA A 96 -16.14 -24.64 -11.47
C ALA A 96 -16.97 -25.38 -10.41
N ILE A 97 -18.14 -24.83 -10.10
CA ILE A 97 -19.08 -25.40 -9.13
C ILE A 97 -20.40 -25.60 -9.86
N HIS A 98 -20.96 -26.81 -9.76
CA HIS A 98 -22.29 -27.06 -10.28
C HIS A 98 -23.35 -26.43 -9.35
N PRO A 99 -24.41 -25.78 -9.87
CA PRO A 99 -25.43 -25.11 -9.06
C PRO A 99 -26.08 -25.97 -7.96
N LYS A 100 -26.18 -27.28 -8.16
CA LYS A 100 -26.73 -28.21 -7.14
C LYS A 100 -25.82 -28.36 -5.92
N ASP A 101 -24.51 -28.20 -6.11
CA ASP A 101 -23.50 -28.45 -5.09
C ASP A 101 -23.12 -27.17 -4.33
N PHE A 102 -23.59 -26.00 -4.80
CA PHE A 102 -23.27 -24.68 -4.25
C PHE A 102 -23.45 -24.59 -2.74
N PHE A 103 -24.60 -25.01 -2.20
CA PHE A 103 -24.84 -24.91 -0.76
C PHE A 103 -23.97 -25.86 0.06
N GLN A 104 -23.62 -27.03 -0.47
CA GLN A 104 -22.68 -27.94 0.17
C GLN A 104 -21.26 -27.36 0.14
N PHE A 105 -20.86 -26.77 -0.98
CA PHE A 105 -19.60 -26.04 -1.12
C PHE A 105 -19.50 -24.93 -0.07
N ILE A 106 -20.53 -24.08 0.06
CA ILE A 106 -20.52 -22.99 1.06
C ILE A 106 -20.40 -23.53 2.49
N LYS A 107 -21.08 -24.64 2.82
CA LYS A 107 -20.94 -25.29 4.15
C LYS A 107 -19.51 -25.77 4.40
N LYS A 108 -18.89 -26.44 3.42
CA LYS A 108 -17.50 -26.92 3.50
C LYS A 108 -16.49 -25.76 3.54
N TYR A 109 -16.74 -24.70 2.78
CA TYR A 109 -15.90 -23.51 2.76
C TYR A 109 -15.90 -22.81 4.12
N LYS A 110 -17.08 -22.65 4.74
CA LYS A 110 -17.22 -22.09 6.09
C LYS A 110 -16.54 -22.91 7.19
N SER A 111 -16.35 -24.22 7.01
CA SER A 111 -15.64 -25.05 7.99
C SER A 111 -14.12 -24.97 7.91
N ASN A 112 -13.56 -24.37 6.86
CA ASN A 112 -12.11 -24.29 6.63
C ASN A 112 -11.62 -22.86 6.89
N THR A 113 -11.69 -22.40 8.14
CA THR A 113 -11.34 -21.02 8.50
C THR A 113 -9.88 -20.92 8.94
N ASN A 114 -8.97 -20.95 7.96
CA ASN A 114 -7.65 -20.36 8.18
C ASN A 114 -7.84 -18.83 8.19
N ILE A 115 -7.73 -18.19 9.36
CA ILE A 115 -7.84 -16.73 9.47
C ILE A 115 -6.45 -16.16 9.22
N PRO A 116 -6.20 -15.49 8.08
CA PRO A 116 -4.88 -14.96 7.79
C PRO A 116 -4.56 -13.81 8.74
N PHE A 117 -3.30 -13.68 9.15
CA PHE A 117 -2.85 -12.54 9.95
C PHE A 117 -3.06 -11.20 9.21
N THR A 118 -2.89 -11.19 7.89
CA THR A 118 -3.24 -10.08 6.99
C THR A 118 -3.70 -10.62 5.63
N ASN A 119 -4.71 -9.99 5.02
CA ASN A 119 -5.22 -10.36 3.69
C ASN A 119 -5.09 -9.20 2.70
N LEU A 120 -3.87 -9.04 2.16
CA LEU A 120 -3.59 -8.01 1.16
C LEU A 120 -4.26 -8.32 -0.20
N GLN A 121 -4.55 -9.59 -0.49
CA GLN A 121 -5.20 -9.98 -1.74
C GLN A 121 -6.60 -9.37 -1.83
N ASP A 122 -7.42 -9.53 -0.79
CA ASP A 122 -8.77 -8.96 -0.76
C ASP A 122 -8.75 -7.43 -0.85
N LEU A 123 -7.80 -6.79 -0.16
CA LEU A 123 -7.62 -5.33 -0.25
C LEU A 123 -7.27 -4.90 -1.69
N ASN A 124 -6.33 -5.59 -2.33
CA ASN A 124 -5.90 -5.27 -3.69
C ASN A 124 -7.04 -5.44 -4.70
N LEU A 125 -7.87 -6.48 -4.56
CA LEU A 125 -8.99 -6.74 -5.46
C LEU A 125 -10.05 -5.64 -5.45
N GLN A 126 -10.19 -4.89 -4.35
CA GLN A 126 -11.12 -3.75 -4.26
C GLN A 126 -10.71 -2.58 -5.17
N TYR A 127 -9.41 -2.40 -5.39
CA TYR A 127 -8.84 -1.28 -6.15
C TYR A 127 -8.26 -1.70 -7.50
N TYR A 128 -8.30 -3.00 -7.82
CA TYR A 128 -7.67 -3.56 -9.01
C TYR A 128 -8.07 -2.85 -10.32
N PRO A 129 -9.35 -2.53 -10.59
CA PRO A 129 -9.73 -1.84 -11.82
C PRO A 129 -9.10 -0.45 -11.97
N GLN A 130 -9.02 0.32 -10.89
CA GLN A 130 -8.40 1.65 -10.90
C GLN A 130 -6.89 1.55 -11.10
N ILE A 131 -6.27 0.55 -10.47
CA ILE A 131 -4.83 0.32 -10.56
C ILE A 131 -4.45 -0.11 -11.99
N GLU A 132 -5.26 -0.94 -12.63
CA GLU A 132 -5.06 -1.37 -14.01
C GLU A 132 -4.98 -0.19 -15.00
N ILE A 133 -5.93 0.75 -14.90
CA ILE A 133 -5.93 1.97 -15.73
C ILE A 133 -4.62 2.75 -15.55
N LEU A 134 -4.10 2.81 -14.32
CA LEU A 134 -2.83 3.48 -14.03
C LEU A 134 -1.63 2.72 -14.62
N PHE A 135 -1.63 1.39 -14.55
CA PHE A 135 -0.57 0.57 -15.15
C PHE A 135 -0.51 0.71 -16.66
N ASP A 136 -1.65 0.70 -17.35
CA ASP A 136 -1.70 0.85 -18.80
C ASP A 136 -1.11 2.20 -19.23
N ASP A 137 -1.42 3.28 -18.51
CA ASP A 137 -0.82 4.60 -18.77
C ASP A 137 0.70 4.61 -18.49
N ILE A 138 1.15 4.08 -17.35
CA ILE A 138 2.59 4.02 -17.00
C ILE A 138 3.38 3.27 -18.07
N ILE A 139 2.89 2.10 -18.50
CA ILE A 139 3.54 1.25 -19.51
C ILE A 139 3.59 1.99 -20.85
N THR A 140 2.46 2.55 -21.29
CA THR A 140 2.36 3.26 -22.57
C THR A 140 3.25 4.50 -22.62
N GLN A 141 3.37 5.24 -21.51
CA GLN A 141 4.21 6.44 -21.43
C GLN A 141 5.70 6.13 -21.22
N SER A 142 6.05 4.91 -20.79
CA SER A 142 7.43 4.49 -20.52
C SER A 142 8.21 5.40 -19.54
N ASN A 143 7.50 6.08 -18.63
CA ASN A 143 8.09 6.99 -17.64
C ASN A 143 8.10 6.40 -16.23
N PHE A 144 9.04 5.46 -16.01
CA PHE A 144 9.05 4.61 -14.81
C PHE A 144 9.77 5.20 -13.59
N ILE A 145 10.66 6.18 -13.78
CA ILE A 145 11.52 6.71 -12.72
C ILE A 145 11.20 8.19 -12.49
N CYS A 146 10.73 8.52 -11.29
CA CYS A 146 10.38 9.90 -10.90
C CYS A 146 9.42 10.59 -11.89
N GLY A 147 8.45 9.85 -12.42
CA GLY A 147 7.46 10.36 -13.36
C GLY A 147 6.29 11.09 -12.71
N LYS A 148 5.27 11.44 -13.52
CA LYS A 148 4.10 12.23 -13.10
C LYS A 148 3.38 11.65 -11.88
N TYR A 149 3.31 10.32 -11.76
CA TYR A 149 2.64 9.65 -10.64
C TYR A 149 3.39 9.78 -9.33
N VAL A 150 4.73 9.82 -9.37
CA VAL A 150 5.55 10.09 -8.17
C VAL A 150 5.29 11.51 -7.66
N HIS A 151 5.27 12.49 -8.56
CA HIS A 151 4.99 13.89 -8.18
C HIS A 151 3.54 14.11 -7.70
N ALA A 152 2.58 13.46 -8.35
CA ALA A 152 1.19 13.49 -7.91
C ALA A 152 1.02 12.87 -6.52
N PHE A 153 1.70 11.75 -6.25
CA PHE A 153 1.76 11.15 -4.93
C PHE A 153 2.39 12.08 -3.90
N GLU A 154 3.57 12.64 -4.17
CA GLU A 154 4.25 13.58 -3.27
C GLU A 154 3.34 14.75 -2.87
N LYS A 155 2.66 15.36 -3.85
CA LYS A 155 1.71 16.45 -3.60
C LYS A 155 0.51 15.99 -2.77
N THR A 156 -0.07 14.83 -3.10
CA THR A 156 -1.27 14.32 -2.43
C THR A 156 -0.97 13.91 -0.99
N PHE A 157 0.17 13.26 -0.76
CA PHE A 157 0.58 12.83 0.57
C PHE A 157 0.98 14.02 1.45
N ALA A 158 1.69 15.02 0.89
CA ALA A 158 1.96 16.27 1.59
C ALA A 158 0.67 16.98 2.02
N ASN A 159 -0.31 17.08 1.11
CA ASN A 159 -1.62 17.67 1.40
C ASN A 159 -2.39 16.88 2.47
N TYR A 160 -2.41 15.55 2.40
CA TYR A 160 -3.05 14.68 3.39
C TYR A 160 -2.48 14.90 4.80
N LEU A 161 -1.15 15.06 4.88
CA LEU A 161 -0.44 15.32 6.13
C LEU A 161 -0.55 16.77 6.61
N GLY A 162 -0.92 17.71 5.73
CA GLY A 162 -0.89 19.15 6.02
C GLY A 162 0.52 19.72 6.11
N ILE A 163 1.48 19.15 5.36
CA ILE A 163 2.90 19.53 5.37
C ILE A 163 3.35 20.07 4.00
N ARG A 164 4.40 20.89 3.95
CA ARG A 164 4.81 21.58 2.72
C ARG A 164 5.53 20.70 1.69
N HIS A 165 6.36 19.77 2.15
CA HIS A 165 7.22 18.99 1.26
C HIS A 165 7.11 17.50 1.57
N CYS A 166 7.00 16.70 0.51
CA CYS A 166 7.11 15.26 0.52
C CYS A 166 8.08 14.83 -0.58
N ILE A 167 9.01 13.93 -0.26
CA ILE A 167 10.02 13.40 -1.15
C ILE A 167 9.88 11.88 -1.13
N ALA A 168 9.39 11.30 -2.22
CA ALA A 168 9.25 9.85 -2.34
C ALA A 168 10.63 9.18 -2.48
N VAL A 169 10.84 8.05 -1.83
CA VAL A 169 12.06 7.23 -1.87
C VAL A 169 11.69 5.74 -1.99
N ASN A 170 12.67 4.85 -2.14
CA ASN A 170 12.41 3.43 -2.39
C ASN A 170 12.07 2.60 -1.12
N SER A 171 12.29 3.11 0.09
CA SER A 171 11.97 2.41 1.34
C SER A 171 11.93 3.36 2.55
N GLY A 172 11.38 2.89 3.68
CA GLY A 172 11.47 3.61 4.95
C GLY A 172 12.91 3.72 5.48
N THR A 173 13.74 2.68 5.28
CA THR A 173 15.17 2.73 5.65
C THR A 173 15.89 3.83 4.88
N SER A 174 15.64 3.94 3.57
CA SER A 174 16.19 5.03 2.76
C SER A 174 15.67 6.40 3.18
N ALA A 175 14.41 6.48 3.64
CA ALA A 175 13.86 7.73 4.17
C ALA A 175 14.67 8.19 5.39
N LEU A 176 14.98 7.29 6.32
CA LEU A 176 15.82 7.57 7.49
C LEU A 176 17.25 7.95 7.08
N MET A 177 17.88 7.19 6.19
CA MET A 177 19.26 7.47 5.73
C MET A 177 19.36 8.84 5.04
N VAL A 178 18.46 9.16 4.12
CA VAL A 178 18.44 10.47 3.43
C VAL A 178 18.18 11.60 4.41
N SER A 179 17.31 11.39 5.41
CA SER A 179 17.03 12.37 6.46
C SER A 179 18.28 12.67 7.29
N LEU A 180 19.00 11.63 7.73
CA LEU A 180 20.25 11.73 8.48
C LEU A 180 21.36 12.41 7.66
N LEU A 181 21.52 12.06 6.39
CA LEU A 181 22.44 12.74 5.48
C LEU A 181 22.07 14.23 5.30
N SER A 182 20.78 14.58 5.24
CA SER A 182 20.33 15.96 5.01
C SER A 182 20.64 16.91 6.17
N ILE A 183 20.63 16.38 7.40
CA ILE A 183 21.04 17.12 8.60
C ILE A 183 22.56 17.14 8.78
N GLY A 184 23.30 16.42 7.92
CA GLY A 184 24.76 16.40 7.90
C GLY A 184 25.37 15.50 8.96
N LEU A 185 24.73 14.36 9.27
CA LEU A 185 25.29 13.34 10.17
C LEU A 185 26.70 12.93 9.69
N LYS A 186 27.66 12.92 10.61
CA LYS A 186 29.04 12.50 10.35
C LYS A 186 29.36 11.18 11.07
N PRO A 187 30.35 10.41 10.60
CA PRO A 187 30.84 9.27 11.35
C PRO A 187 31.21 9.62 12.79
N GLY A 188 30.79 8.79 13.74
CA GLY A 188 30.97 9.00 15.18
C GLY A 188 29.95 9.93 15.85
N ASP A 189 29.09 10.61 15.10
CA ASP A 189 27.94 11.33 15.68
C ASP A 189 26.95 10.34 16.30
N GLU A 190 26.34 10.72 17.42
CA GLU A 190 25.39 9.90 18.16
C GLU A 190 23.95 10.27 17.79
N VAL A 191 23.11 9.24 17.63
CA VAL A 191 21.68 9.40 17.35
C VAL A 191 20.89 8.55 18.34
N ILE A 192 20.02 9.23 19.11
CA ILE A 192 19.20 8.59 20.13
C ILE A 192 17.97 7.95 19.48
N LEU A 193 17.62 6.73 19.90
CA LEU A 193 16.45 5.98 19.41
C LEU A 193 15.95 4.99 20.47
N PRO A 194 14.69 4.50 20.39
CA PRO A 194 14.21 3.48 21.32
C PRO A 194 14.97 2.16 21.15
N VAL A 195 15.17 1.44 22.25
CA VAL A 195 15.71 0.07 22.24
C VAL A 195 14.75 -0.93 21.59
N ASN A 196 13.45 -0.74 21.75
CA ASN A 196 12.41 -1.56 21.13
C ASN A 196 11.90 -0.88 19.85
N THR A 197 12.52 -1.21 18.71
CA THR A 197 12.09 -0.81 17.37
C THR A 197 12.49 -1.86 16.34
N PHE A 198 12.03 -1.70 15.10
CA PHE A 198 12.54 -2.48 13.99
C PHE A 198 13.99 -2.08 13.66
N ILE A 199 14.81 -3.06 13.28
CA ILE A 199 16.26 -2.88 13.10
C ILE A 199 16.65 -1.76 12.13
N ALA A 200 15.80 -1.47 11.12
CA ALA A 200 16.05 -0.43 10.12
C ALA A 200 16.38 0.95 10.73
N THR A 201 15.81 1.29 11.89
CA THR A 201 16.08 2.56 12.57
C THR A 201 17.55 2.66 13.02
N ALA A 202 18.09 1.60 13.65
CA ALA A 202 19.49 1.54 14.06
C ALA A 202 20.43 1.29 12.88
N GLU A 203 20.01 0.45 11.94
CA GLU A 203 20.76 0.12 10.72
C GLU A 203 21.06 1.38 9.89
N ALA A 204 20.07 2.25 9.68
CA ALA A 204 20.24 3.48 8.92
C ALA A 204 21.29 4.42 9.54
N ILE A 205 21.38 4.46 10.87
CA ILE A 205 22.39 5.25 11.59
C ILE A 205 23.78 4.62 11.41
N SER A 206 23.89 3.32 11.67
CA SER A 206 25.16 2.58 11.60
C SER A 206 25.76 2.55 10.19
N LEU A 207 24.93 2.38 9.16
CA LEU A 207 25.39 2.39 7.75
C LEU A 207 25.99 3.73 7.32
N LEU A 208 25.63 4.82 7.99
CA LEU A 208 26.19 6.15 7.75
C LEU A 208 27.40 6.46 8.67
N GLY A 209 27.87 5.48 9.44
CA GLY A 209 28.96 5.62 10.41
C GLY A 209 28.57 6.31 11.71
N GLY A 210 27.28 6.64 11.89
CA GLY A 210 26.77 7.15 13.16
C GLY A 210 26.71 6.06 14.23
N LYS A 211 26.60 6.47 15.48
CA LYS A 211 26.46 5.57 16.64
C LYS A 211 25.02 5.60 17.16
N PRO A 212 24.26 4.50 17.05
CA PRO A 212 22.96 4.39 17.70
C PRO A 212 23.11 4.43 19.23
N VAL A 213 22.34 5.28 19.89
CA VAL A 213 22.31 5.40 21.36
C VAL A 213 20.91 5.03 21.85
N PHE A 214 20.78 3.83 22.40
CA PHE A 214 19.49 3.30 22.79
C PHE A 214 18.97 3.90 24.10
N VAL A 215 17.72 4.33 24.06
CA VAL A 215 16.92 4.73 25.22
C VAL A 215 15.81 3.71 25.41
N ASP A 216 15.52 3.39 26.67
CA ASP A 216 14.49 2.44 27.01
C ASP A 216 13.07 2.99 26.75
N ILE A 217 12.07 2.12 26.70
CA ILE A 217 10.69 2.46 26.36
C ILE A 217 9.82 2.71 27.59
N ASP A 218 8.65 3.30 27.36
CA ASP A 218 7.52 3.21 28.29
C ASP A 218 6.74 1.92 27.98
N GLU A 219 6.66 1.00 28.94
CA GLU A 219 6.00 -0.31 28.79
C GLU A 219 4.51 -0.21 28.43
N ARG A 220 3.85 0.92 28.71
CA ARG A 220 2.43 1.12 28.38
C ARG A 220 2.21 1.49 26.92
N THR A 221 3.19 2.16 26.32
CA THR A 221 3.08 2.69 24.94
C THR A 221 3.99 1.97 23.95
N TYR A 222 4.98 1.24 24.46
CA TYR A 222 6.10 0.66 23.73
C TYR A 222 6.96 1.66 22.94
N ASN A 223 6.73 2.97 23.10
CA ASN A 223 7.50 4.03 22.50
C ASN A 223 8.62 4.51 23.44
N ILE A 224 9.61 5.23 22.89
CA ILE A 224 10.74 5.78 23.64
C ILE A 224 10.25 6.56 24.88
N ASN A 225 10.83 6.30 26.06
CA ASN A 225 10.49 7.02 27.27
C ASN A 225 11.22 8.36 27.32
N PRO A 226 10.52 9.52 27.23
CA PRO A 226 11.20 10.81 27.17
C PRO A 226 12.02 11.14 28.42
N ASN A 227 11.62 10.62 29.59
CA ASN A 227 12.31 10.86 30.86
C ASN A 227 13.71 10.22 30.92
N LYS A 228 14.00 9.26 30.03
CA LYS A 228 15.28 8.56 29.93
C LYS A 228 16.17 9.08 28.78
N ILE A 229 15.75 10.14 28.06
CA ILE A 229 16.52 10.67 26.93
C ILE A 229 17.70 11.51 27.41
N GLU A 230 17.48 12.46 28.33
CA GLU A 230 18.53 13.42 28.72
C GLU A 230 19.79 12.74 29.29
N GLU A 231 19.64 11.61 29.99
CA GLU A 231 20.76 10.83 30.54
C GLU A 231 21.66 10.20 29.46
N LYS A 232 21.20 10.12 28.21
CA LYS A 232 21.96 9.57 27.08
C LYS A 232 22.60 10.64 26.20
N ILE A 233 22.32 11.92 26.44
CA ILE A 233 22.84 13.01 25.62
C ILE A 233 24.31 13.25 25.94
N THR A 234 25.12 13.36 24.89
CA THR A 234 26.53 13.74 24.94
C THR A 234 26.82 14.92 23.99
N SER A 235 28.06 15.40 23.98
CA SER A 235 28.51 16.38 22.98
C SER A 235 28.51 15.83 21.53
N HIS A 236 28.44 14.51 21.36
CA HIS A 236 28.36 13.86 20.06
C HIS A 236 26.92 13.67 19.57
N THR A 237 25.91 13.87 20.42
CA THR A 237 24.52 13.71 20.03
C THR A 237 24.12 14.75 18.99
N ARG A 238 23.44 14.29 17.93
CA ARG A 238 22.95 15.15 16.83
C ARG A 238 21.45 15.11 16.63
N ALA A 239 20.85 13.96 16.88
CA ALA A 239 19.43 13.75 16.60
C ALA A 239 18.80 12.76 17.58
N ILE A 240 17.48 12.87 17.69
CA ILE A 240 16.60 11.89 18.33
C ILE A 240 15.67 11.35 17.24
N ILE A 241 15.54 10.03 17.16
CA ILE A 241 14.60 9.32 16.30
C ILE A 241 13.53 8.65 17.17
N PRO A 242 12.45 9.36 17.52
CA PRO A 242 11.28 8.68 18.07
C PRO A 242 10.66 7.78 17.00
N VAL A 243 10.28 6.57 17.39
CA VAL A 243 9.52 5.65 16.55
C VAL A 243 8.07 5.70 17.01
N HIS A 244 7.14 5.77 16.06
CA HIS A 244 5.70 5.67 16.33
C HIS A 244 5.27 4.22 16.15
N LEU A 245 5.57 3.41 17.16
CA LEU A 245 5.46 1.96 17.08
C LEU A 245 3.99 1.52 17.05
N TYR A 246 3.70 0.50 16.24
CA TYR A 246 2.38 -0.14 16.13
C TYR A 246 1.20 0.77 15.77
N GLY A 247 1.47 1.95 15.21
CA GLY A 247 0.42 2.90 14.80
C GLY A 247 0.09 3.97 15.83
N GLN A 248 0.84 4.05 16.92
CA GLN A 248 0.68 5.08 17.95
C GLN A 248 1.88 6.04 17.98
N CYS A 249 1.61 7.34 18.07
CA CYS A 249 2.65 8.35 18.22
C CYS A 249 3.40 8.19 19.56
N ALA A 250 4.69 8.51 19.54
CA ALA A 250 5.48 8.69 20.77
C ALA A 250 4.99 9.96 21.51
N ASP A 251 5.33 10.10 22.79
CA ASP A 251 5.03 11.33 23.52
C ASP A 251 5.95 12.46 23.05
N MET A 252 5.46 13.24 22.07
CA MET A 252 6.31 14.13 21.28
C MET A 252 6.63 15.45 21.98
N ASP A 253 5.75 16.01 22.82
CA ASP A 253 6.03 17.33 23.40
C ASP A 253 7.28 17.32 24.29
N PRO A 254 7.47 16.35 25.21
CA PRO A 254 8.70 16.29 26.00
C PRO A 254 9.94 16.07 25.13
N ILE A 255 9.84 15.25 24.07
CA ILE A 255 10.94 14.99 23.13
C ILE A 255 11.35 16.28 22.40
N LEU A 256 10.36 17.08 21.95
CA LEU A 256 10.61 18.35 21.29
C LEU A 256 11.26 19.38 22.23
N GLU A 257 10.83 19.44 23.50
CA GLU A 257 11.44 20.33 24.50
C GLU A 257 12.90 19.95 24.78
N ILE A 258 13.18 18.65 24.95
CA ILE A 258 14.55 18.14 25.11
C ILE A 258 15.39 18.48 23.87
N ALA A 259 14.87 18.19 22.67
CA ALA A 259 15.59 18.48 21.43
C ALA A 259 15.90 19.97 21.28
N LYS A 260 14.98 20.86 21.65
CA LYS A 260 15.18 22.31 21.62
C LYS A 260 16.25 22.75 22.62
N LYS A 261 16.21 22.25 23.86
CA LYS A 261 17.19 22.54 24.92
C LYS A 261 18.62 22.21 24.48
N TYR A 262 18.82 21.06 23.83
CA TYR A 262 20.13 20.57 23.40
C TYR A 262 20.46 20.84 21.93
N LYS A 263 19.61 21.57 21.20
CA LYS A 263 19.76 21.88 19.76
C LYS A 263 19.91 20.63 18.89
N LEU A 264 19.14 19.59 19.20
CA LEU A 264 19.12 18.32 18.48
C LEU A 264 18.04 18.32 17.39
N TRP A 265 18.30 17.58 16.32
CA TRP A 265 17.26 17.28 15.32
C TRP A 265 16.29 16.22 15.84
N VAL A 266 15.06 16.24 15.33
CA VAL A 266 14.04 15.22 15.62
C VAL A 266 13.56 14.66 14.29
N ILE A 267 13.84 13.39 14.06
CA ILE A 267 13.42 12.66 12.86
C ILE A 267 12.40 11.61 13.29
N GLU A 268 11.13 11.78 12.94
CA GLU A 268 10.10 10.81 13.28
C GLU A 268 10.22 9.58 12.38
N ASP A 269 10.36 8.40 12.97
CA ASP A 269 10.11 7.13 12.28
C ASP A 269 8.60 6.80 12.38
N ALA A 270 7.85 7.26 11.38
CA ALA A 270 6.41 7.09 11.25
C ALA A 270 6.04 5.90 10.35
N CYS A 271 6.98 4.97 10.09
CA CYS A 271 6.79 3.85 9.16
C CYS A 271 5.64 2.90 9.52
N GLN A 272 5.12 2.94 10.76
CA GLN A 272 3.98 2.15 11.22
C GLN A 272 2.76 3.00 11.58
N ALA A 273 2.81 4.32 11.40
CA ALA A 273 1.84 5.26 11.97
C ALA A 273 1.19 6.18 10.92
N HIS A 274 0.95 5.67 9.72
CA HIS A 274 0.25 6.42 8.67
C HIS A 274 -1.14 6.86 9.17
N GLY A 275 -1.34 8.16 9.26
CA GLY A 275 -2.62 8.74 9.70
C GLY A 275 -2.85 8.77 11.21
N ALA A 276 -1.91 8.28 12.02
CA ALA A 276 -1.97 8.47 13.47
C ALA A 276 -1.81 9.96 13.81
N GLU A 277 -2.39 10.39 14.93
CA GLU A 277 -2.34 11.79 15.37
C GLU A 277 -1.86 11.90 16.82
N TYR A 278 -1.04 12.90 17.08
CA TYR A 278 -0.66 13.36 18.41
C TYR A 278 -1.14 14.81 18.56
N LYS A 279 -2.10 15.04 19.46
CA LYS A 279 -2.71 16.36 19.70
C LYS A 279 -3.11 17.07 18.40
N SER A 280 -3.84 16.35 17.54
CA SER A 280 -4.34 16.81 16.21
C SER A 280 -3.27 17.09 15.16
N LYS A 281 -2.00 16.75 15.41
CA LYS A 281 -0.94 16.74 14.39
C LYS A 281 -0.70 15.32 13.93
N LYS A 282 -0.62 15.12 12.61
CA LYS A 282 -0.36 13.79 12.05
C LYS A 282 1.08 13.35 12.34
N ALA A 283 1.27 12.07 12.62
CA ALA A 283 2.58 11.44 12.74
C ALA A 283 3.48 11.81 11.55
N GLY A 284 4.77 12.02 11.79
CA GLY A 284 5.72 12.46 10.77
C GLY A 284 5.70 13.97 10.47
N THR A 285 4.82 14.75 11.11
CA THR A 285 4.73 16.21 10.91
C THR A 285 5.05 17.03 12.16
N ILE A 286 5.44 16.37 13.24
CA ILE A 286 5.55 16.95 14.58
C ILE A 286 7.00 17.40 14.84
N GLY A 287 7.97 16.58 14.42
CA GLY A 287 9.40 16.84 14.45
C GLY A 287 9.89 17.68 13.26
N HIS A 288 11.21 17.61 13.01
CA HIS A 288 11.84 18.36 11.92
C HIS A 288 11.69 17.66 10.57
N ILE A 289 11.74 16.32 10.58
CA ILE A 289 11.62 15.45 9.41
C ILE A 289 10.79 14.23 9.80
N GLY A 290 9.86 13.79 8.96
CA GLY A 290 9.15 12.52 9.13
C GLY A 290 9.50 11.50 8.06
N CYS A 291 9.62 10.23 8.44
CA CYS A 291 9.94 9.12 7.56
C CYS A 291 8.81 8.10 7.52
N PHE A 292 8.43 7.67 6.31
CA PHE A 292 7.38 6.68 6.09
C PHE A 292 7.86 5.52 5.24
N SER A 293 7.23 4.37 5.43
CA SER A 293 7.42 3.16 4.63
C SER A 293 6.10 2.79 3.99
N PHE A 294 6.12 2.50 2.70
CA PHE A 294 5.01 1.92 1.96
C PHE A 294 5.28 0.45 1.65
N TYR A 295 5.97 -0.27 2.54
CA TYR A 295 6.10 -1.73 2.43
C TYR A 295 4.68 -2.36 2.39
N PRO A 296 4.45 -3.48 1.67
CA PRO A 296 3.08 -3.91 1.34
C PRO A 296 2.16 -4.14 2.54
N SER A 297 2.71 -4.52 3.70
CA SER A 297 1.94 -4.77 4.92
C SER A 297 1.71 -3.54 5.82
N LYS A 298 2.18 -2.35 5.44
CA LYS A 298 1.92 -1.11 6.21
C LYS A 298 0.47 -0.67 6.04
N ASN A 299 -0.02 0.17 6.95
CA ASN A 299 -1.38 0.74 6.89
C ASN A 299 -1.70 1.39 5.53
N LEU A 300 -0.69 1.99 4.90
CA LEU A 300 -0.70 2.41 3.50
C LEU A 300 0.47 1.69 2.79
N GLY A 301 0.19 0.58 2.12
CA GLY A 301 1.20 -0.24 1.43
C GLY A 301 1.24 -0.01 -0.07
N ALA A 302 2.42 -0.08 -0.67
CA ALA A 302 2.63 -0.15 -2.11
C ALA A 302 2.79 -1.62 -2.57
N TRP A 303 2.72 -1.87 -3.87
CA TRP A 303 3.02 -3.17 -4.47
C TRP A 303 4.54 -3.36 -4.68
N GLY A 304 5.29 -3.27 -3.58
CA GLY A 304 6.74 -3.36 -3.58
C GLY A 304 7.36 -2.53 -2.45
N GLY A 305 8.64 -2.17 -2.62
CA GLY A 305 9.29 -1.19 -1.75
C GLY A 305 8.82 0.23 -2.05
N GLY A 306 8.64 1.03 -1.00
CA GLY A 306 8.40 2.45 -1.11
C GLY A 306 8.62 3.15 0.23
N GLY A 307 8.92 4.45 0.17
CA GLY A 307 8.97 5.31 1.35
C GLY A 307 8.76 6.77 0.97
N ALA A 308 8.60 7.60 1.99
CA ALA A 308 8.55 9.05 1.82
C ALA A 308 9.24 9.74 2.98
N ILE A 309 9.77 10.92 2.68
CA ILE A 309 10.30 11.85 3.66
C ILE A 309 9.48 13.12 3.59
N VAL A 310 9.09 13.66 4.74
CA VAL A 310 8.29 14.87 4.78
C VAL A 310 8.92 15.92 5.70
N THR A 311 8.77 17.18 5.36
CA THR A 311 9.27 18.30 6.17
C THR A 311 8.59 19.61 5.80
N ASN A 312 8.56 20.56 6.73
CA ASN A 312 8.19 21.95 6.45
C ASN A 312 9.40 22.82 6.04
N ASN A 313 10.63 22.32 6.19
CA ASN A 313 11.83 23.09 5.93
C ASN A 313 12.29 22.93 4.48
N TYR A 314 12.18 24.01 3.70
CA TYR A 314 12.59 24.05 2.29
C TYR A 314 14.06 23.65 2.08
N LYS A 315 14.98 24.11 2.94
CA LYS A 315 16.42 23.80 2.80
C LYS A 315 16.70 22.31 3.03
N LEU A 316 15.99 21.68 3.98
CA LEU A 316 16.08 20.23 4.18
C LEU A 316 15.48 19.49 3.00
N ALA A 317 14.29 19.90 2.53
CA ALA A 317 13.63 19.31 1.37
C ALA A 317 14.52 19.33 0.12
N GLU A 318 15.17 20.46 -0.17
CA GLU A 318 16.09 20.61 -1.29
C GLU A 318 17.29 19.65 -1.18
N LYS A 319 17.90 19.55 0.01
CA LYS A 319 19.01 18.59 0.25
C LYS A 319 18.55 17.15 0.05
N MET A 320 17.40 16.76 0.61
CA MET A 320 16.87 15.40 0.49
C MET A 320 16.54 15.05 -0.96
N TYR A 321 15.99 16.01 -1.71
CA TYR A 321 15.75 15.85 -3.15
C TYR A 321 17.07 15.60 -3.91
N LYS A 322 18.10 16.39 -3.64
CA LYS A 322 19.44 16.21 -4.25
C LYS A 322 20.02 14.84 -3.89
N ILE A 323 20.01 14.45 -2.61
CA ILE A 323 20.55 13.15 -2.15
C ILE A 323 19.85 11.98 -2.85
N ARG A 324 18.51 12.01 -2.94
CA ARG A 324 17.73 11.00 -3.67
C ARG A 324 18.15 10.91 -5.14
N ASN A 325 18.51 12.03 -5.75
CA ASN A 325 18.79 12.16 -7.17
C ASN A 325 20.29 12.34 -7.46
N HIS A 326 21.14 11.52 -6.85
CA HIS A 326 22.60 11.48 -7.10
C HIS A 326 23.32 12.83 -6.89
N GLY A 327 22.85 13.65 -5.95
CA GLY A 327 23.38 14.98 -5.67
C GLY A 327 22.97 16.05 -6.69
N SER A 328 22.23 15.71 -7.74
CA SER A 328 21.85 16.64 -8.80
C SER A 328 20.41 17.16 -8.64
N THR A 329 20.20 18.42 -9.00
CA THR A 329 18.86 19.01 -9.15
C THR A 329 18.26 18.76 -10.52
N LYS A 330 19.04 18.19 -11.47
CA LYS A 330 18.63 17.93 -12.84
C LYS A 330 19.02 16.51 -13.26
N LYS A 331 18.27 15.93 -14.20
CA LYS A 331 18.55 14.58 -14.70
C LYS A 331 19.73 14.64 -15.68
N TYR A 332 20.83 13.97 -15.34
CA TYR A 332 22.05 13.83 -16.17
C TYR A 332 22.70 15.15 -16.62
N GLN A 333 22.75 16.16 -15.73
CA GLN A 333 23.55 17.38 -15.91
C GLN A 333 24.53 17.56 -14.78
#